data_AF-A0A9D8S0E4-F1
#
_entry.id   AF-A0A9D8S0E4-F1
#
_cell.length_a   1.000
_cell.length_b   1.000
_cell.length_c   1.000
_cell.angle_alpha   90.00
_cell.angle_beta   90.00
_cell.angle_gamma   90.00
#
_symmetry.space_group_name_H-M   'P 1'
#
loop_
_entity.id
_entity.type
_entity.pdbx_description
1 polymer ?
#
loop_
_entity_poly.entity_id
_entity_poly.type
_entity_poly.pdbx_seq_one_letter_code
_entity_poly.pdbx_strand_id
1 'polypeptide(L)'
;MKKLRSIAGGDTHTIIYLKMLLLSLKDEGKLYFEGVEDNFVSEIVLALDEDAENVKLTLAFLQRQYVQGSAENGKNSLRLDRKCCNETQMKQTATI
;
A
#
# COMPACT_ATOMS: atom_id res chain seq x y z
N MET A 1 1.62 11.55 1.93
CA MET A 1 3.05 11.96 1.93
C MET A 1 3.48 12.82 3.11
N LYS A 2 2.83 13.96 3.45
CA LYS A 2 3.29 14.79 4.60
C LYS A 2 3.42 13.99 5.91
N LYS A 3 2.46 13.11 6.22
CA LYS A 3 2.46 12.27 7.43
C LYS A 3 3.58 11.21 7.45
N LEU A 4 3.95 10.63 6.30
CA LEU A 4 5.02 9.64 6.21
C LEU A 4 6.40 10.28 6.43
N ARG A 5 6.57 11.54 6.04
CA ARG A 5 7.79 12.31 6.34
C ARG A 5 7.88 12.80 7.78
N SER A 6 6.79 12.72 8.53
CA SER A 6 6.75 13.18 9.94
C SER A 6 7.12 12.10 10.95
N ILE A 7 7.28 10.84 10.54
CA ILE A 7 7.81 9.79 11.41
C ILE A 7 9.34 9.83 11.42
N ALA A 8 9.96 9.29 12.48
CA ALA A 8 11.41 9.11 12.52
C ALA A 8 11.86 8.28 11.30
N GLY A 9 12.93 8.70 10.63
CA GLY A 9 13.36 8.05 9.38
C GLY A 9 12.42 8.28 8.19
N GLY A 10 11.58 9.32 8.23
CA GLY A 10 10.56 9.58 7.21
C GLY A 10 11.09 9.73 5.78
N ASP A 11 12.36 10.13 5.60
CA ASP A 11 13.01 10.16 4.27
C ASP A 11 13.24 8.75 3.73
N THR A 12 13.76 7.84 4.55
CA THR A 12 13.93 6.41 4.23
C THR A 12 12.59 5.77 3.87
N HIS A 13 11.57 5.94 4.71
CA HIS A 13 10.25 5.38 4.44
C HIS A 13 9.59 5.99 3.20
N THR A 14 9.88 7.26 2.89
CA THR A 14 9.40 7.89 1.65
C THR A 14 10.04 7.28 0.42
N ILE A 15 11.35 7.00 0.45
CA ILE A 15 12.03 6.31 -0.66
C ILE A 15 11.45 4.91 -0.84
N ILE A 16 11.28 4.15 0.24
CA ILE A 16 10.69 2.80 0.20
C ILE A 16 9.29 2.84 -0.42
N TYR A 17 8.43 3.78 0.01
CA TYR A 17 7.10 3.95 -0.57
C TYR A 17 7.16 4.28 -2.08
N LEU A 18 8.06 5.16 -2.51
CA LEU A 18 8.20 5.48 -3.93
C LEU A 18 8.65 4.27 -4.74
N LYS A 19 9.59 3.47 -4.24
CA LYS A 19 10.00 2.23 -4.91
C LYS A 19 8.83 1.23 -5.01
N MET A 20 8.04 1.06 -3.94
CA MET A 20 6.82 0.25 -3.96
C MET A 20 5.80 0.77 -4.99
N LEU A 21 5.65 2.09 -5.11
CA LEU A 21 4.75 2.72 -6.07
C LEU A 21 5.19 2.48 -7.51
N LEU A 22 6.50 2.49 -7.78
CA LEU A 22 7.07 2.15 -9.08
C LEU A 22 6.85 0.67 -9.42
N LEU A 23 7.02 -0.22 -8.44
CA LEU A 23 6.77 -1.65 -8.58
C LEU A 23 5.31 -1.92 -8.96
N SER A 24 4.37 -1.23 -8.30
CA SER A 24 2.93 -1.41 -8.52
C SER A 24 2.39 -0.77 -9.82
N LEU A 25 3.20 0.01 -10.56
CA LEU A 25 2.76 0.64 -11.81
C LEU A 25 2.32 -0.38 -12.87
N LYS A 26 2.91 -1.57 -12.86
CA LYS A 26 2.55 -2.66 -13.78
C LYS A 26 1.15 -3.23 -13.50
N ASP A 27 0.67 -3.02 -12.28
CA ASP A 27 -0.45 -3.72 -11.66
C ASP A 27 -1.53 -2.74 -11.18
N GLU A 28 -1.72 -1.63 -11.91
CA GLU A 28 -2.72 -0.59 -11.61
C GLU A 28 -2.62 -0.04 -10.18
N GLY A 29 -1.39 0.10 -9.67
CA GLY A 29 -1.14 0.62 -8.33
C GLY A 29 -1.28 -0.42 -7.21
N LYS A 30 -1.37 -1.72 -7.53
CA LYS A 30 -1.44 -2.81 -6.55
C LYS A 30 -0.12 -3.58 -6.47
N LEU A 31 0.19 -4.06 -5.27
CA LEU A 31 1.21 -5.07 -5.03
C LEU A 31 0.52 -6.38 -4.71
N TYR A 32 0.98 -7.50 -5.28
CA TYR A 32 0.46 -8.83 -5.01
C TYR A 32 1.49 -9.66 -4.25
N PHE A 33 1.01 -10.62 -3.48
CA PHE A 33 1.85 -11.70 -2.98
C PHE A 33 1.88 -12.82 -4.02
N GLU A 34 3.02 -13.01 -4.66
CA GLU A 34 3.22 -14.01 -5.70
C GLU A 34 3.66 -15.37 -5.12
N GLY A 35 4.07 -15.40 -3.84
CA GLY A 35 4.50 -16.63 -3.16
C GLY A 35 5.94 -17.01 -3.47
N VAL A 36 6.76 -16.03 -3.88
CA VAL A 36 8.20 -16.21 -4.11
C VAL A 36 8.93 -16.40 -2.77
N GLU A 37 8.45 -15.71 -1.74
CA GLU A 37 8.95 -15.78 -0.37
C GLU A 37 7.86 -16.30 0.59
N ASP A 38 8.23 -16.66 1.81
CA ASP A 38 7.30 -17.22 2.82
C ASP A 38 6.18 -16.25 3.23
N ASN A 39 6.41 -14.94 3.06
CA ASN A 39 5.44 -13.92 3.42
C ASN A 39 5.59 -12.67 2.56
N PHE A 40 4.51 -11.87 2.50
CA PHE A 40 4.45 -10.65 1.71
C PHE A 40 5.54 -9.63 2.06
N VAL A 41 5.93 -9.51 3.33
CA VAL A 41 6.98 -8.56 3.73
C VAL A 41 8.33 -8.98 3.16
N SER A 42 8.68 -10.27 3.28
CA SER A 42 9.92 -10.83 2.73
C SER A 42 10.01 -10.65 1.21
N GLU A 43 8.91 -10.88 0.49
CA GLU A 43 8.86 -10.70 -0.97
C GLU A 43 9.16 -9.25 -1.36
N ILE A 44 8.55 -8.28 -0.66
CA ILE A 44 8.80 -6.87 -0.91
C ILE A 44 10.22 -6.46 -0.49
N VAL A 45 10.77 -7.02 0.59
CA VAL A 45 12.17 -6.79 0.99
C VAL A 45 13.13 -7.24 -0.12
N LEU A 46 12.93 -8.44 -0.65
CA LEU A 46 13.72 -8.97 -1.76
C LEU A 46 13.58 -8.11 -3.02
N ALA A 47 12.36 -7.67 -3.35
CA ALA A 47 12.10 -6.88 -4.55
C ALA A 47 12.69 -5.46 -4.49
N LEU A 48 12.75 -4.86 -3.29
CA LEU A 48 13.20 -3.47 -3.12
C LEU A 48 14.68 -3.33 -2.77
N ASP A 49 15.30 -4.43 -2.31
CA ASP A 49 16.64 -4.47 -1.72
C ASP A 49 16.79 -3.44 -0.59
N GLU A 50 15.89 -3.53 0.39
CA GLU A 50 15.78 -2.59 1.51
C GLU A 50 15.72 -3.33 2.84
N ASP A 51 16.04 -2.63 3.93
CA ASP A 51 16.00 -3.22 5.27
C ASP A 51 14.57 -3.69 5.65
N ALA A 52 14.50 -4.92 6.18
CA ALA A 52 13.23 -5.58 6.48
C ALA A 52 12.38 -4.83 7.52
N GLU A 53 13.02 -4.23 8.53
CA GLU A 53 12.30 -3.47 9.55
C GLU A 53 11.75 -2.17 8.95
N ASN A 54 12.53 -1.48 8.11
CA ASN A 54 12.07 -0.28 7.41
C ASN A 54 10.92 -0.57 6.45
N VAL A 55 10.95 -1.68 5.71
CA VAL A 55 9.86 -2.12 4.83
C VAL A 55 8.60 -2.43 5.65
N LYS A 56 8.74 -3.19 6.75
CA LYS A 56 7.63 -3.55 7.65
C LYS A 56 6.97 -2.32 8.28
N LEU A 57 7.77 -1.36 8.77
CA LEU A 57 7.27 -0.10 9.32
C LEU A 57 6.54 0.73 8.26
N THR A 58 7.09 0.82 7.05
CA THR A 58 6.46 1.51 5.92
C THR A 58 5.10 0.88 5.60
N LEU A 59 5.04 -0.46 5.44
CA LEU A 59 3.80 -1.18 5.16
C LEU A 59 2.75 -1.00 6.26
N ALA A 60 3.15 -1.11 7.53
CA ALA A 60 2.25 -0.91 8.67
C ALA A 60 1.70 0.52 8.72
N PHE A 61 2.52 1.51 8.41
CA PHE A 61 2.07 2.91 8.29
C PHE A 61 1.06 3.06 7.15
N LEU A 62 1.36 2.49 5.97
CA LEU A 62 0.49 2.60 4.80
C LEU A 62 -0.87 1.93 5.02
N GLN A 63 -0.88 0.74 5.64
CA GLN A 63 -2.10 0.04 6.03
C GLN A 63 -3.00 0.90 6.92
N ARG A 64 -2.42 1.57 7.93
CA ARG A 64 -3.18 2.43 8.86
C ARG A 64 -3.71 3.71 8.21
N GLN A 65 -2.96 4.30 7.28
CA GLN A 65 -3.27 5.64 6.74
C GLN A 65 -4.00 5.63 5.39
N TYR A 66 -3.83 4.58 4.58
CA TYR A 66 -4.28 4.56 3.19
C TYR A 66 -5.18 3.36 2.85
N VAL A 67 -5.14 2.29 3.65
CA VAL A 67 -5.98 1.10 3.45
C VAL A 67 -7.16 1.14 4.42
N GLN A 68 -8.14 2.02 4.17
CA GLN A 68 -9.46 1.91 4.80
C GLN A 68 -10.50 1.51 3.75
N GLY A 69 -10.92 0.25 3.81
CA GLY A 69 -12.07 -0.27 3.08
C GLY A 69 -11.77 -0.85 1.70
N SER A 70 -11.72 -2.18 1.63
CA SER A 70 -12.66 -3.00 0.85
C SER A 70 -12.26 -4.46 1.05
N ALA A 71 -13.08 -5.20 1.79
CA ALA A 71 -13.05 -6.65 1.77
C ALA A 71 -13.58 -7.11 0.41
N GLU A 72 -12.72 -7.05 -0.61
CA GLU A 72 -12.92 -7.76 -1.87
C GLU A 72 -12.14 -9.08 -1.79
N ASN A 73 -12.72 -10.14 -2.35
CA ASN A 73 -12.44 -11.58 -2.11
C ASN A 73 -11.01 -12.10 -2.33
N GLY A 74 -9.96 -11.28 -2.33
CA GLY A 74 -8.55 -11.68 -2.39
C GLY A 74 -7.71 -10.97 -1.33
N LYS A 75 -7.36 -11.67 -0.24
CA LYS A 75 -6.53 -11.17 0.86
C LYS A 75 -5.03 -10.97 0.50
N ASN A 76 -4.69 -10.98 -0.78
CA ASN A 76 -3.31 -11.15 -1.25
C ASN A 76 -2.75 -9.91 -1.94
N SER A 77 -3.44 -8.76 -1.89
CA SER A 77 -2.98 -7.55 -2.59
C SER A 77 -3.06 -6.29 -1.73
N LEU A 78 -2.04 -5.43 -1.86
CA LEU A 78 -1.97 -4.11 -1.23
C LEU A 78 -2.10 -3.02 -2.30
N ARG A 79 -3.15 -2.20 -2.22
CA ARG A 79 -3.35 -1.04 -3.11
C ARG A 79 -2.61 0.19 -2.55
N LEU A 80 -1.73 0.79 -3.35
CA LEU A 80 -0.91 1.93 -2.95
C LEU A 80 -1.45 3.28 -3.44
N ASP A 81 -2.26 3.29 -4.50
CA ASP A 81 -2.93 4.48 -4.95
C ASP A 81 -4.20 4.72 -4.11
N ARG A 82 -4.35 5.95 -3.65
CA ARG A 82 -5.60 6.39 -3.04
C ARG A 82 -6.65 6.31 -4.13
N LYS A 83 -7.64 5.42 -4.01
CA LYS A 83 -8.92 5.60 -4.73
C LYS A 83 -9.35 7.02 -4.40
N CYS A 84 -9.28 7.93 -5.38
CA CYS A 84 -9.79 9.27 -5.20
C CYS A 84 -11.28 9.08 -4.88
N CYS A 85 -11.68 9.36 -3.64
CA CYS A 85 -13.06 9.21 -3.24
C CYS A 85 -13.84 10.40 -3.79
N ASN A 86 -14.15 10.34 -5.09
CA ASN A 86 -15.00 11.28 -5.79
C ASN A 86 -15.97 10.44 -6.65
N GLU A 87 -17.27 10.53 -6.33
CA GLU A 87 -18.46 10.15 -7.14
C GLU A 87 -19.23 8.82 -6.98
N THR A 88 -18.86 7.81 -6.18
CA THR A 88 -19.73 6.59 -6.09
C THR A 88 -20.33 6.26 -4.72
N GLN A 89 -20.13 7.08 -3.68
CA GLN A 89 -20.75 6.83 -2.36
C GLN A 89 -21.74 7.90 -1.88
N MET A 90 -22.32 8.71 -2.77
CA MET A 90 -23.46 9.57 -2.42
C MET A 90 -24.59 9.54 -3.45
N LYS A 91 -25.06 8.36 -3.88
CA LYS A 91 -26.45 8.14 -4.38
C LYS A 91 -26.91 6.69 -4.15
N GLN A 92 -26.95 6.24 -2.90
CA GLN A 92 -27.97 5.28 -2.44
C GLN A 92 -28.88 6.01 -1.46
N THR A 93 -29.69 6.94 -1.96
CA THR A 93 -30.90 7.39 -1.27
C THR A 93 -31.85 7.99 -2.30
N ALA A 94 -32.70 7.14 -2.86
CA ALA A 94 -34.08 7.42 -3.29
C ALA A 94 -34.53 6.24 -4.15
N THR A 95 -34.75 5.10 -3.49
CA THR A 95 -35.78 4.18 -3.93
C THR A 95 -37.10 4.78 -3.46
N ILE A 96 -37.83 5.41 -4.37
CA ILE A 96 -39.29 5.30 -4.48
C ILE A 96 -39.57 5.18 -5.98
#